data_AF-A0A7W0UTU4-F1
#
_entry.id   AF-A0A7W0UTU4-F1
#
_cell.length_a   1.000
_cell.length_b   1.000
_cell.length_c   1.000
_cell.angle_alpha   90.00
_cell.angle_beta   90.00
_cell.angle_gamma   90.00
#
_symmetry.space_group_name_H-M   'P 1'
#
loop_
_entity.id
_entity.type
_entity.pdbx_description
1 polymer ?
#
loop_
_entity_poly.entity_id
_entity_poly.type
_entity_poly.pdbx_seq_one_letter_code
_entity_poly.pdbx_strand_id
1 'polypeptide(L)' 'MSLDLTTTELSIAVAAGIVGAGYIGFILLPVASVYARLWEKFAAGFLTLFMLATLVGIGGALGLAIVWSYDRYA' A
#
# COMPACT_ATOMS: atom_id res chain seq x y z
N MET A 1 -13.57 -23.75 4.74
CA MET A 1 -14.13 -22.38 4.72
C MET A 1 -14.05 -21.91 3.28
N SER A 2 -15.17 -21.77 2.57
CA SER A 2 -15.17 -21.09 1.27
C SER A 2 -15.10 -19.59 1.50
N LEU A 3 -14.30 -18.90 0.71
CA LEU A 3 -14.26 -17.44 0.68
C LEU A 3 -15.18 -17.01 -0.47
N ASP A 4 -16.42 -16.63 -0.16
CA ASP A 4 -17.33 -16.04 -1.14
C ASP A 4 -16.97 -14.55 -1.31
N LEU A 5 -16.00 -14.30 -2.19
CA LEU A 5 -15.55 -12.96 -2.55
C LEU A 5 -16.19 -12.53 -3.86
N THR A 6 -16.71 -11.31 -3.90
CA THR A 6 -17.09 -10.66 -5.17
C THR A 6 -15.84 -10.37 -6.00
N THR A 7 -16.00 -10.22 -7.32
CA THR A 7 -14.88 -9.88 -8.23
C THR A 7 -14.14 -8.61 -7.81
N THR A 8 -14.86 -7.63 -7.25
CA THR A 8 -14.28 -6.39 -6.73
C THR A 8 -13.42 -6.65 -5.49
N GLU A 9 -13.90 -7.44 -4.54
CA GLU A 9 -13.13 -7.78 -3.35
C GLU A 9 -11.89 -8.60 -3.70
N LEU A 10 -12.03 -9.54 -4.64
CA LEU A 10 -10.91 -10.34 -5.14
C LEU A 10 -9.86 -9.47 -5.82
N SER A 11 -10.25 -8.52 -6.67
CA SER A 11 -9.32 -7.65 -7.37
C SER A 11 -8.58 -6.71 -6.42
N ILE A 12 -9.26 -6.15 -5.41
CA ILE A 12 -8.64 -5.35 -4.36
C ILE A 12 -7.66 -6.20 -3.55
N ALA A 13 -8.04 -7.41 -3.15
CA ALA A 13 -7.19 -8.30 -2.38
C ALA A 13 -5.90 -8.67 -3.14
N VAL A 14 -6.01 -9.01 -4.42
CA VAL A 14 -4.85 -9.32 -5.26
C VAL A 14 -3.97 -8.08 -5.47
N ALA A 15 -4.55 -6.92 -5.74
CA ALA A 15 -3.79 -5.68 -5.89
C ALA A 15 -3.04 -5.32 -4.60
N ALA A 16 -3.70 -5.41 -3.45
CA ALA A 16 -3.08 -5.20 -2.14
C ALA A 16 -1.96 -6.21 -1.87
N GLY A 17 -2.16 -7.48 -2.24
CA GLY A 17 -1.15 -8.53 -2.13
C GLY A 17 0.10 -8.24 -2.97
N ILE A 18 -0.07 -7.80 -4.21
CA ILE A 18 1.04 -7.44 -5.11
C ILE A 18 1.81 -6.24 -4.56
N VAL A 19 1.11 -5.18 -4.14
CA VAL A 19 1.73 -3.98 -3.55
C VAL A 19 2.47 -4.34 -2.26
N GLY A 20 1.88 -5.15 -1.39
CA GLY A 20 2.50 -5.60 -0.15
C GLY A 20 3.75 -6.45 -0.39
N ALA A 21 3.68 -7.40 -1.33
CA ALA A 21 4.83 -8.22 -1.71
C ALA A 21 5.97 -7.36 -2.28
N GLY A 22 5.65 -6.39 -3.14
CA GLY A 22 6.62 -5.43 -3.69
C GLY A 22 7.24 -4.55 -2.61
N TYR A 23 6.43 -4.03 -1.67
CA TYR A 23 6.93 -3.24 -0.53
C TYR A 23 7.90 -4.04 0.33
N ILE A 24 7.58 -5.30 0.64
CA ILE A 24 8.47 -6.16 1.42
C ILE A 24 9.76 -6.44 0.62
N GLY A 25 9.62 -6.91 -0.62
CA GLY A 25 10.73 -7.39 -1.44
C GLY A 25 11.70 -6.29 -1.88
N PHE A 26 11.18 -5.16 -2.34
CA PHE A 26 11.97 -4.11 -2.97
C PHE A 26 12.27 -2.93 -2.03
N ILE A 27 11.61 -2.82 -0.87
CA ILE A 27 11.80 -1.69 0.04
C ILE A 27 12.25 -2.16 1.43
N LEU A 28 11.50 -3.04 2.12
CA LEU A 28 11.88 -3.44 3.48
C LEU A 28 13.10 -4.36 3.56
N LEU A 29 13.21 -5.35 2.66
CA LEU A 29 14.39 -6.23 2.61
C LEU A 29 15.71 -5.44 2.45
N PRO A 30 15.84 -4.48 1.50
CA PRO A 30 17.06 -3.70 1.39
C PRO A 30 17.30 -2.76 2.58
N VAL A 31 16.24 -2.22 3.21
CA VAL A 31 16.41 -1.46 4.47
C VAL A 31 17.08 -2.31 5.55
N ALA A 32 16.73 -3.60 5.64
CA ALA A 32 17.32 -4.50 6.63
C ALA A 32 18.78 -4.87 6.33
N SER A 33 19.23 -4.82 5.06
CA SER A 33 20.56 -5.26 4.64
C SER A 33 21.59 -4.14 4.52
N VAL A 34 21.19 -2.91 4.16
CA VAL A 34 22.11 -1.81 3.83
C VAL A 34 22.66 -1.09 5.06
N TYR A 35 21.85 -0.92 6.12
CA TYR A 35 22.27 -0.18 7.30
C TYR A 35 23.00 -1.08 8.30
N ALA A 36 24.10 -0.60 8.89
CA ALA A 36 24.84 -1.37 9.91
C ALA A 36 24.18 -1.25 11.30
N ARG A 37 23.63 -0.07 11.63
CA ARG A 37 23.10 0.22 12.96
C ARG A 37 21.60 -0.06 13.02
N LEU A 38 21.16 -0.71 14.09
CA LEU A 38 19.75 -1.07 14.33
C LEU A 38 18.84 0.17 14.35
N TRP A 39 19.27 1.27 14.97
CA TRP A 39 18.48 2.50 15.02
C TRP A 39 18.25 3.15 13.63
N GLU A 40 19.22 3.02 12.72
CA GLU A 40 19.07 3.52 11.34
C GLU A 40 18.07 2.68 10.55
N LYS A 41 18.05 1.35 10.77
CA LYS A 41 17.04 0.45 10.18
C LYS A 41 15.63 0.81 10.63
N PHE A 42 15.44 1.08 11.92
CA PHE A 42 14.13 1.49 12.44
C PHE A 42 13.67 2.83 11.87
N ALA A 43 14.54 3.84 11.84
CA ALA A 43 14.19 5.14 11.27
C ALA A 43 13.87 5.04 9.76
N ALA A 44 14.68 4.31 9.00
CA ALA A 44 14.46 4.10 7.58
C ALA A 44 13.16 3.32 7.31
N GLY A 45 12.91 2.24 8.06
CA GLY A 45 11.67 1.46 7.95
C GLY A 45 10.42 2.27 8.34
N PHE A 46 10.52 3.15 9.34
CA PHE A 46 9.44 4.07 9.68
C PHE A 46 9.15 5.05 8.53
N LEU A 47 10.20 5.63 7.92
CA LEU A 47 10.05 6.55 6.80
C LEU A 47 9.40 5.86 5.58
N THR A 48 9.70 4.59 5.33
CA THR A 48 9.09 3.85 4.22
C THR A 48 7.61 3.58 4.46
N LEU A 49 7.19 3.34 5.72
CA LEU A 49 5.78 3.23 6.09
C LEU A 49 5.04 4.57 5.89
N PHE A 50 5.66 5.69 6.27
CA PHE A 50 5.10 7.02 6.00
C PHE A 50 4.86 7.24 4.50
N MET A 51 5.82 6.87 3.65
CA MET A 51 5.69 6.99 2.21
C MET A 51 4.57 6.07 1.67
N LEU A 52 4.51 4.81 2.12
CA LEU A 52 3.45 3.87 1.75
C LEU A 52 2.06 4.41 2.13
N ALA A 53 1.91 4.88 3.37
CA ALA A 53 0.67 5.46 3.87
C ALA A 53 0.26 6.70 3.07
N THR A 54 1.23 7.54 2.69
CA THR A 54 0.97 8.73 1.87
C THR A 54 0.48 8.35 0.48
N LEU A 55 1.12 7.37 -0.18
CA LEU A 55 0.72 6.91 -1.51
C LEU A 55 -0.69 6.29 -1.49
N VAL A 56 -0.97 5.44 -0.49
CA VAL A 56 -2.31 4.85 -0.31
C VAL A 56 -3.34 5.93 0.01
N GLY A 57 -3.02 6.87 0.88
CA GLY A 57 -3.91 7.97 1.26
C GLY A 57 -4.26 8.88 0.09
N ILE A 58 -3.27 9.30 -0.69
CA ILE A 58 -3.48 10.13 -1.88
C ILE A 58 -4.26 9.35 -2.94
N GLY A 59 -3.86 8.11 -3.24
CA GLY A 59 -4.55 7.29 -4.23
C GLY A 59 -6.01 7.02 -3.85
N GLY A 60 -6.27 6.70 -2.58
CA GLY A 60 -7.63 6.52 -2.05
C GLY A 60 -8.45 7.81 -2.09
N ALA A 61 -7.87 8.94 -1.67
CA ALA A 61 -8.55 10.23 -1.71
C ALA A 61 -8.91 10.65 -3.15
N LEU A 62 -8.00 10.48 -4.11
CA LEU A 62 -8.26 10.76 -5.52
C LEU A 62 -9.32 9.83 -6.10
N GLY A 63 -9.23 8.53 -5.80
CA GLY A 63 -10.23 7.55 -6.25
C GLY A 63 -11.63 7.90 -5.73
N LEU A 64 -11.74 8.22 -4.44
CA LEU A 64 -13.01 8.66 -3.84
C LEU A 64 -13.52 9.97 -4.42
N ALA A 65 -12.63 10.95 -4.66
CA ALA A 65 -13.01 12.22 -5.27
C ALA A 65 -13.58 12.04 -6.69
N ILE A 66 -13.01 11.12 -7.47
CA ILE A 66 -13.51 10.77 -8.80
C ILE A 66 -14.89 10.13 -8.70
N VAL A 67 -15.05 9.11 -7.85
CA VAL A 67 -16.34 8.41 -7.65
C VAL A 67 -17.43 9.40 -7.22
N TRP A 68 -17.12 10.26 -6.25
CA TRP A 68 -18.04 11.29 -5.76
C TRP A 68 -18.43 12.30 -6.85
N SER A 69 -17.48 12.67 -7.71
CA SER A 69 -17.76 13.56 -8.83
C SER A 69 -18.67 12.90 -9.86
N TYR A 70 -18.43 11.64 -10.22
CA TYR A 70 -19.30 10.90 -11.13
C TYR A 70 -20.72 10.76 -10.56
N ASP A 71 -20.87 10.35 -9.30
CA ASP A 71 -22.18 10.22 -8.64
C ASP A 71 -22.99 11.53 -8.62
N ARG A 72 -22.29 12.68 -8.54
CA ARG A 72 -22.93 14.00 -8.47
C ARG A 72 -23.31 14.58 -9.83
N TYR A 73 -22.63 14.18 -10.91
CA TYR A 73 -22.75 14.82 -12.23
C TYR A 73 -23.19 13.88 -13.38
N ALA A 74 -23.25 12.57 -13.16
CA ALA A 74 -23.81 11.59 -14.11
C ALA A 74 -25.30 11.33 -13.83
#